data_AF-A0A6B3I0G3-F1
#
_entry.id   AF-A0A6B3I0G3-F1
#
_cell.length_a   1.000
_cell.length_b   1.000
_cell.length_c   1.000
_cell.angle_alpha   90.00
_cell.angle_beta   90.00
_cell.angle_gamma   90.00
#
_symmetry.space_group_name_H-M   'P 1'
#
loop_
_entity.id
_entity.type
_entity.pdbx_description
1 polymer ?
#
loop_
_entity_poly.entity_id
_entity_poly.type
_entity_poly.pdbx_seq_one_letter_code
_entity_poly.pdbx_strand_id
1 'polypeptide(L)'
;DHIYCLIRSIAVNNDGGDKAGFYAPSVRGQVEVIRKALDKAGTDPSTISYVEAHGTGTRLGDPIEVAALTEAYRHYTARSQYCGIGSVKSNIGHLDAAAGIAGLIKVALALQHGEVPRTLHSDVPSTEIDWDGSPFFVADRNLPLDGDEPARAGLSSFGIGGTNAHAVLEQAPTVLRSAGRPGPQAVVLSARDGERLGVLARQLLEFLPGYRDAHGDLASLAYTLQVGRRAMAERVVFVANDVDGLIATLRDYVGRGARGAVFEGTARRPEDMLLGLFDRPGELRNLVAGWLERGEWDRIAPLWVNGVDVEWHVHHGPNPPERVSLPTYPFAAKHYW
;
A
#
# COMPACT_ATOMS: atom_id res chain seq x y z
N ASP A 1 8.19 -1.26 9.48
CA ASP A 1 7.39 -1.60 8.28
C ASP A 1 6.75 -0.36 7.70
N HIS A 2 6.49 -0.35 6.40
CA HIS A 2 5.71 0.72 5.78
C HIS A 2 4.24 0.57 6.20
N ILE A 3 3.66 1.64 6.73
CA ILE A 3 2.27 1.67 7.21
C ILE A 3 1.48 2.63 6.33
N TYR A 4 0.45 2.13 5.65
CA TYR A 4 -0.46 2.95 4.84
C TYR A 4 -1.46 3.72 5.72
N CYS A 5 -2.09 3.02 6.65
CA CYS A 5 -3.03 3.56 7.62
C CYS A 5 -3.17 2.59 8.80
N LEU A 6 -3.85 3.03 9.86
CA LEU A 6 -4.23 2.22 11.00
C LEU A 6 -5.71 1.85 10.88
N ILE A 7 -6.05 0.58 11.07
CA ILE A 7 -7.44 0.15 11.27
C ILE A 7 -7.71 0.24 12.77
N ARG A 8 -8.42 1.31 13.20
CA ARG A 8 -8.78 1.52 14.61
C ARG A 8 -9.83 0.51 15.07
N SER A 9 -10.78 0.18 14.22
CA SER A 9 -11.83 -0.77 14.55
C SER A 9 -12.46 -1.39 13.30
N ILE A 10 -13.03 -2.58 13.50
CA ILE A 10 -13.98 -3.21 12.59
C ILE A 10 -15.12 -3.76 13.45
N ALA A 11 -16.35 -3.52 13.02
CA ALA A 11 -17.55 -4.14 13.56
C ALA A 11 -18.33 -4.83 12.44
N VAL A 12 -19.00 -5.92 12.81
CA VAL A 12 -19.91 -6.66 11.94
C VAL A 12 -21.18 -7.02 12.72
N ASN A 13 -22.31 -7.07 12.01
CA ASN A 13 -23.59 -7.60 12.51
C ASN A 13 -24.45 -8.17 11.36
N ASN A 14 -25.72 -8.44 11.64
CA ASN A 14 -26.70 -8.81 10.63
C ASN A 14 -28.03 -8.08 10.85
N ASP A 15 -28.70 -7.70 9.76
CA ASP A 15 -30.00 -7.00 9.77
C ASP A 15 -31.13 -7.79 10.45
N GLY A 16 -30.99 -9.11 10.56
CA GLY A 16 -31.97 -9.97 11.22
C GLY A 16 -33.28 -10.11 10.46
N GLY A 17 -34.34 -10.50 11.19
CA GLY A 17 -35.66 -10.81 10.63
C GLY A 17 -36.60 -9.60 10.45
N ASP A 18 -36.26 -8.45 11.03
CA ASP A 18 -37.14 -7.27 11.07
C ASP A 18 -37.15 -6.46 9.75
N LYS A 19 -36.34 -6.86 8.76
CA LYS A 19 -36.27 -6.20 7.45
C LYS A 19 -37.48 -6.54 6.58
N ALA A 20 -37.91 -5.57 5.76
CA ALA A 20 -39.10 -5.67 4.90
C ALA A 20 -39.05 -6.78 3.82
N GLY A 21 -37.88 -7.39 3.62
CA GLY A 21 -37.67 -8.51 2.71
C GLY A 21 -36.21 -8.95 2.75
N PHE A 22 -35.90 -10.10 2.15
CA PHE A 22 -34.54 -10.66 2.17
C PHE A 22 -33.47 -9.66 1.67
N TYR A 23 -33.80 -8.94 0.60
CA TYR A 23 -32.95 -7.96 -0.09
C TYR A 23 -33.02 -6.54 0.51
N ALA A 24 -33.93 -6.28 1.45
CA ALA A 24 -34.14 -4.94 1.98
C ALA A 24 -33.11 -4.64 3.08
N PRO A 25 -32.40 -3.50 3.03
CA PRO A 25 -31.50 -3.10 4.11
C PRO A 25 -32.28 -2.72 5.37
N SER A 26 -31.64 -2.85 6.54
CA SER A 26 -32.19 -2.38 7.83
C SER A 26 -31.44 -1.14 8.32
N VAL A 27 -32.17 -0.02 8.50
CA VAL A 27 -31.62 1.20 9.12
C VAL A 27 -31.04 0.87 10.50
N ARG A 28 -31.81 0.16 11.34
CA ARG A 28 -31.38 -0.23 12.69
C ARG A 28 -30.09 -1.06 12.67
N GLY A 29 -30.02 -2.05 11.77
CA GLY A 29 -28.83 -2.89 11.61
C GLY A 29 -27.60 -2.08 11.21
N GLN A 30 -27.74 -1.12 10.30
CA GLN A 30 -26.65 -0.23 9.91
C GLN A 30 -26.24 0.73 11.04
N VAL A 31 -27.19 1.35 11.75
CA VAL A 31 -26.90 2.22 12.91
C VAL A 31 -26.10 1.46 13.97
N GLU A 32 -26.53 0.25 14.30
CA GLU A 32 -25.88 -0.59 15.32
C GLU A 32 -24.43 -0.95 14.94
N VAL A 33 -24.18 -1.36 13.69
CA VAL A 33 -22.81 -1.72 13.27
C VAL A 33 -21.89 -0.50 13.21
N ILE A 34 -22.40 0.64 12.74
CA ILE A 34 -21.64 1.89 12.66
C ILE A 34 -21.26 2.34 14.08
N ARG A 35 -22.23 2.48 15.00
CA ARG A 35 -21.96 2.86 16.40
C ARG A 35 -20.99 1.92 17.09
N LYS A 36 -21.16 0.60 16.89
CA LYS A 36 -20.25 -0.40 17.46
C LYS A 36 -18.81 -0.23 16.97
N ALA A 37 -18.59 0.14 15.71
CA ALA A 37 -17.24 0.44 15.20
C ALA A 37 -16.71 1.76 15.77
N LEU A 38 -17.53 2.81 15.81
CA LEU A 38 -17.18 4.12 16.37
C LEU A 38 -16.77 4.00 17.85
N ASP A 39 -17.59 3.36 18.68
CA ASP A 39 -17.30 3.14 20.11
C ASP A 39 -16.02 2.32 20.32
N LYS A 40 -15.80 1.30 19.49
CA LYS A 40 -14.61 0.43 19.57
C LYS A 40 -13.33 1.12 19.09
N ALA A 41 -13.42 2.15 18.24
CA ALA A 41 -12.26 2.83 17.67
C ALA A 41 -11.42 3.57 18.72
N GLY A 42 -12.03 3.93 19.87
CA GLY A 42 -11.34 4.66 20.93
C GLY A 42 -10.91 6.08 20.54
N THR A 43 -11.54 6.64 19.52
CA THR A 43 -11.32 8.00 18.99
C THR A 43 -12.63 8.76 18.97
N ASP A 44 -12.60 10.09 19.08
CA ASP A 44 -13.82 10.91 18.96
C ASP A 44 -14.42 10.81 17.53
N PRO A 45 -15.64 10.27 17.35
CA PRO A 45 -16.28 10.18 16.05
C PRO A 45 -16.47 11.53 15.34
N SER A 46 -16.50 12.64 16.09
CA SER A 46 -16.63 13.99 15.53
C SER A 46 -15.40 14.45 14.73
N THR A 47 -14.29 13.70 14.85
CA THR A 47 -13.04 13.94 14.10
C THR A 47 -12.96 13.17 12.78
N ILE A 48 -13.91 12.27 12.50
CA ILE A 48 -13.98 11.58 11.22
C ILE A 48 -14.46 12.56 10.15
N SER A 49 -13.62 12.82 9.16
CA SER A 49 -13.86 13.82 8.11
C SER A 49 -14.28 13.22 6.78
N TYR A 50 -14.24 11.88 6.66
CA TYR A 50 -14.67 11.18 5.45
C TYR A 50 -15.37 9.84 5.74
N VAL A 51 -16.37 9.48 4.95
CA VAL A 51 -16.95 8.14 4.90
C VAL A 51 -16.93 7.60 3.46
N GLU A 52 -16.25 6.47 3.27
CA GLU A 52 -16.41 5.63 2.10
C GLU A 52 -17.67 4.76 2.32
N ALA A 53 -18.76 5.15 1.68
CA ALA A 53 -20.05 4.50 1.81
C ALA A 53 -20.10 3.15 1.06
N HIS A 54 -21.08 2.31 1.40
CA HIS A 54 -21.47 1.20 0.56
C HIS A 54 -21.98 1.74 -0.79
N GLY A 55 -22.81 2.78 -0.80
CA GLY A 55 -23.03 3.70 -1.91
C GLY A 55 -23.23 3.01 -3.26
N THR A 56 -24.31 2.24 -3.38
CA THR A 56 -24.63 1.44 -4.57
C THR A 56 -25.39 2.19 -5.66
N GLY A 57 -25.80 3.44 -5.41
CA GLY A 57 -26.55 4.24 -6.37
C GLY A 57 -28.02 3.82 -6.46
N THR A 58 -28.56 3.15 -5.43
CA THR A 58 -29.95 2.67 -5.47
C THR A 58 -30.88 3.71 -4.85
N ARG A 59 -32.02 3.95 -5.49
CA ARG A 59 -33.02 4.93 -5.02
C ARG A 59 -33.48 4.71 -3.58
N LEU A 60 -33.51 3.45 -3.12
CA LEU A 60 -33.93 3.09 -1.75
C LEU A 60 -32.74 2.97 -0.79
N GLY A 61 -31.65 2.33 -1.22
CA GLY A 61 -30.54 2.00 -0.34
C GLY A 61 -29.70 3.21 0.05
N ASP A 62 -29.46 4.15 -0.87
CA ASP A 62 -28.60 5.30 -0.58
C ASP A 62 -29.23 6.25 0.47
N PRO A 63 -30.54 6.59 0.42
CA PRO A 63 -31.18 7.33 1.51
C PRO A 63 -31.18 6.59 2.85
N ILE A 64 -31.40 5.26 2.83
CA ILE A 64 -31.34 4.42 4.04
C ILE A 64 -29.95 4.46 4.68
N GLU A 65 -28.90 4.36 3.86
CA GLU A 65 -27.52 4.40 4.32
C GLU A 65 -27.16 5.75 4.94
N VAL A 66 -27.50 6.87 4.27
CA VAL A 66 -27.20 8.20 4.81
C VAL A 66 -28.03 8.49 6.07
N ALA A 67 -29.28 8.01 6.15
CA ALA A 67 -30.08 8.11 7.36
C ALA A 67 -29.44 7.33 8.53
N ALA A 68 -28.99 6.10 8.30
CA ALA A 68 -28.33 5.29 9.31
C ALA A 68 -26.99 5.90 9.79
N LEU A 69 -26.18 6.40 8.86
CA LEU A 69 -24.96 7.15 9.17
C LEU A 69 -25.28 8.41 9.99
N THR A 70 -26.31 9.16 9.59
CA THR A 70 -26.73 10.40 10.27
C THR A 70 -27.15 10.10 11.70
N GLU A 71 -28.02 9.12 11.91
CA GLU A 71 -28.47 8.71 13.24
C GLU A 71 -27.29 8.25 14.12
N ALA A 72 -26.38 7.44 13.57
CA ALA A 72 -25.20 6.97 14.29
C ALA A 72 -24.28 8.13 14.73
N TYR A 73 -23.97 9.06 13.82
CA TYR A 73 -23.06 10.18 14.11
C TYR A 73 -23.69 11.25 15.01
N ARG A 74 -25.00 11.47 14.92
CA ARG A 74 -25.75 12.39 15.79
C ARG A 74 -25.71 11.99 17.27
N HIS A 75 -25.39 10.74 17.57
CA HIS A 75 -25.14 10.31 18.94
C HIS A 75 -23.91 10.98 19.58
N TYR A 76 -22.94 11.41 18.76
CA TYR A 76 -21.64 11.93 19.23
C TYR A 76 -21.45 13.43 18.95
N THR A 77 -22.17 13.99 17.97
CA THR A 77 -21.98 15.41 17.59
C THR A 77 -23.23 16.07 17.03
N ALA A 78 -23.35 17.38 17.30
CA ALA A 78 -24.38 18.26 16.75
C ALA A 78 -23.94 18.95 15.44
N ARG A 79 -22.70 18.74 14.96
CA ARG A 79 -22.20 19.36 13.73
C ARG A 79 -22.94 18.82 12.50
N SER A 80 -23.22 19.70 11.54
CA SER A 80 -23.70 19.37 10.19
C SER A 80 -22.62 19.66 9.16
N GLN A 81 -22.72 19.04 7.98
CA GLN A 81 -21.91 19.38 6.80
C GLN A 81 -20.39 19.45 7.05
N TYR A 82 -19.84 18.51 7.83
CA TYR A 82 -18.41 18.49 8.15
C TYR A 82 -17.68 17.24 7.68
N CYS A 83 -18.41 16.16 7.39
CA CYS A 83 -17.83 14.89 6.94
C CYS A 83 -18.15 14.69 5.44
N GLY A 84 -17.12 14.53 4.61
CA GLY A 84 -17.33 14.15 3.21
C GLY A 84 -17.89 12.73 3.11
N ILE A 85 -18.74 12.45 2.13
CA ILE A 85 -19.19 11.09 1.80
C ILE A 85 -18.98 10.81 0.31
N GLY A 86 -18.53 9.59 -0.01
CA GLY A 86 -18.39 9.15 -1.40
C GLY A 86 -18.31 7.64 -1.53
N SER A 87 -18.17 7.14 -2.76
CA SER A 87 -18.06 5.71 -3.05
C SER A 87 -17.18 5.45 -4.27
N VAL A 88 -16.20 4.56 -4.13
CA VAL A 88 -15.33 4.08 -5.21
C VAL A 88 -16.13 3.36 -6.30
N LYS A 89 -17.34 2.89 -5.99
CA LYS A 89 -18.22 2.21 -6.96
C LYS A 89 -18.63 3.14 -8.10
N SER A 90 -18.62 4.46 -7.87
CA SER A 90 -18.84 5.45 -8.93
C SER A 90 -17.73 5.43 -9.99
N ASN A 91 -16.53 4.95 -9.67
CA ASN A 91 -15.38 4.87 -10.58
C ASN A 91 -15.26 3.51 -11.26
N ILE A 92 -15.50 2.43 -10.52
CA ILE A 92 -15.15 1.05 -10.96
C ILE A 92 -16.31 0.05 -10.90
N GLY A 93 -17.53 0.54 -10.62
CA GLY A 93 -18.71 -0.30 -10.45
C GLY A 93 -18.73 -1.09 -9.13
N HIS A 94 -19.76 -1.91 -8.96
CA HIS A 94 -19.90 -2.75 -7.78
C HIS A 94 -19.15 -4.07 -7.95
N LEU A 95 -18.00 -4.21 -7.30
CA LEU A 95 -17.14 -5.40 -7.38
C LEU A 95 -17.59 -6.58 -6.51
N ASP A 96 -18.88 -6.67 -6.18
CA ASP A 96 -19.47 -7.68 -5.28
C ASP A 96 -18.57 -7.98 -4.05
N ALA A 97 -18.04 -9.20 -3.93
CA ALA A 97 -17.16 -9.65 -2.86
C ALA A 97 -15.89 -8.79 -2.66
N ALA A 98 -15.43 -8.08 -3.69
CA ALA A 98 -14.27 -7.19 -3.62
C ALA A 98 -14.63 -5.72 -3.32
N ALA A 99 -15.91 -5.38 -3.12
CA ALA A 99 -16.34 -4.01 -2.85
C ALA A 99 -15.68 -3.42 -1.58
N GLY A 100 -15.61 -4.21 -0.50
CA GLY A 100 -15.02 -3.77 0.77
C GLY A 100 -13.52 -3.51 0.67
N ILE A 101 -12.77 -4.39 -0.01
CA ILE A 101 -11.31 -4.21 -0.18
C ILE A 101 -10.99 -3.05 -1.14
N ALA A 102 -11.80 -2.80 -2.16
CA ALA A 102 -11.63 -1.64 -3.03
C ALA A 102 -11.84 -0.32 -2.28
N GLY A 103 -12.87 -0.23 -1.43
CA GLY A 103 -13.08 0.91 -0.54
C GLY A 103 -11.93 1.07 0.47
N LEU A 104 -11.46 -0.03 1.08
CA LEU A 104 -10.31 -0.02 1.99
C LEU A 104 -9.05 0.52 1.31
N ILE A 105 -8.74 0.09 0.08
CA ILE A 105 -7.59 0.58 -0.68
C ILE A 105 -7.73 2.09 -0.95
N LYS A 106 -8.91 2.55 -1.40
CA LYS A 106 -9.16 3.98 -1.63
C LYS A 106 -8.94 4.80 -0.35
N VAL A 107 -9.53 4.37 0.77
CA VAL A 107 -9.40 5.10 2.04
C VAL A 107 -7.95 5.10 2.54
N ALA A 108 -7.26 3.96 2.48
CA ALA A 108 -5.86 3.86 2.88
C ALA A 108 -4.95 4.78 2.06
N LEU A 109 -5.16 4.84 0.74
CA LEU A 109 -4.43 5.77 -0.14
C LEU A 109 -4.80 7.23 0.13
N ALA A 110 -6.08 7.53 0.37
CA ALA A 110 -6.51 8.89 0.68
C ALA A 110 -5.87 9.40 1.98
N LEU A 111 -5.84 8.58 3.03
CA LEU A 111 -5.17 8.90 4.29
C LEU A 111 -3.65 9.06 4.13
N GLN A 112 -3.03 8.21 3.30
CA GLN A 112 -1.60 8.30 3.00
C GLN A 112 -1.24 9.57 2.23
N HIS A 113 -2.06 9.97 1.26
CA HIS A 113 -1.82 11.12 0.41
C HIS A 113 -2.39 12.44 0.97
N GLY A 114 -3.17 12.37 2.05
CA GLY A 114 -3.81 13.55 2.65
C GLY A 114 -4.93 14.15 1.78
N GLU A 115 -5.49 13.38 0.84
CA GLU A 115 -6.54 13.87 -0.06
C GLU A 115 -7.50 12.73 -0.44
N VAL A 116 -8.81 13.00 -0.35
CA VAL A 116 -9.86 12.10 -0.84
C VAL A 116 -10.25 12.50 -2.27
N PRO A 117 -10.15 11.60 -3.26
CA PRO A 117 -10.61 11.88 -4.62
C PRO A 117 -12.12 12.09 -4.70
N ARG A 118 -12.56 12.96 -5.64
CA ARG A 118 -13.99 13.18 -5.92
C ARG A 118 -14.76 11.88 -6.18
N THR A 119 -15.97 11.78 -5.65
CA THR A 119 -16.96 10.78 -6.08
C THR A 119 -17.56 11.20 -7.42
N LEU A 120 -17.85 10.25 -8.29
CA LEU A 120 -18.40 10.52 -9.63
C LEU A 120 -19.93 10.39 -9.66
N HIS A 121 -20.53 10.91 -10.74
CA HIS A 121 -21.96 10.81 -11.04
C HIS A 121 -22.87 11.40 -9.95
N SER A 122 -22.42 12.49 -9.32
CA SER A 122 -23.09 13.12 -8.17
C SER A 122 -23.30 14.63 -8.35
N ASP A 123 -23.35 15.12 -9.60
CA ASP A 123 -23.52 16.55 -9.90
C ASP A 123 -24.84 17.12 -9.33
N VAL A 124 -25.88 16.27 -9.25
CA VAL A 124 -27.13 16.54 -8.57
C VAL A 124 -27.31 15.50 -7.46
N PRO A 125 -27.06 15.87 -6.18
CA PRO A 125 -27.30 14.97 -5.05
C PRO A 125 -28.76 14.52 -4.96
N SER A 126 -29.00 13.34 -4.39
CA SER A 126 -30.36 12.82 -4.20
C SER A 126 -31.22 13.77 -3.36
N THR A 127 -32.43 14.07 -3.83
CA THR A 127 -33.43 14.89 -3.12
C THR A 127 -34.14 14.13 -2.00
N GLU A 128 -33.98 12.81 -1.93
CA GLU A 128 -34.53 11.96 -0.87
C GLU A 128 -33.67 11.98 0.41
N ILE A 129 -32.59 12.75 0.41
CA ILE A 129 -31.64 12.87 1.51
C ILE A 129 -31.65 14.31 2.01
N ASP A 130 -31.90 14.50 3.30
CA ASP A 130 -31.73 15.79 3.97
C ASP A 130 -30.24 16.06 4.20
N TRP A 131 -29.58 16.58 3.17
CA TRP A 131 -28.15 16.90 3.24
C TRP A 131 -27.88 17.99 4.28
N ASP A 132 -28.61 19.11 4.22
CA ASP A 132 -28.42 20.27 5.11
C ASP A 132 -28.54 19.89 6.60
N GLY A 133 -29.49 19.01 6.93
CA GLY A 133 -29.68 18.47 8.27
C GLY A 133 -28.71 17.35 8.66
N SER A 134 -27.90 16.82 7.74
CA SER A 134 -26.97 15.72 8.01
C SER A 134 -25.55 16.19 8.36
N PRO A 135 -24.76 15.35 9.07
CA PRO A 135 -23.31 15.52 9.21
C PRO A 135 -22.55 15.55 7.88
N PHE A 136 -23.15 15.05 6.80
CA PHE A 136 -22.45 14.62 5.58
C PHE A 136 -22.70 15.54 4.39
N PHE A 137 -21.65 15.85 3.65
CA PHE A 137 -21.76 16.48 2.33
C PHE A 137 -21.13 15.57 1.27
N VAL A 138 -21.65 15.60 0.05
CA VAL A 138 -21.10 14.80 -1.05
C VAL A 138 -19.71 15.29 -1.42
N ALA A 139 -18.74 14.38 -1.50
CA ALA A 139 -17.36 14.66 -1.93
C ALA A 139 -17.27 14.87 -3.46
N ASP A 140 -17.89 15.94 -3.98
CA ASP A 140 -18.02 16.28 -5.40
C ASP A 140 -16.73 16.81 -6.06
N ARG A 141 -15.73 17.11 -5.23
CA ARG A 141 -14.38 17.55 -5.60
C ARG A 141 -13.35 16.78 -4.77
N ASN A 142 -12.07 16.92 -5.13
CA ASN A 142 -11.01 16.41 -4.28
C ASN A 142 -11.04 17.15 -2.94
N LEU A 143 -11.04 16.39 -1.84
CA LEU A 143 -11.14 16.92 -0.49
C LEU A 143 -9.79 16.74 0.22
N PRO A 144 -9.06 17.81 0.52
CA PRO A 144 -7.87 17.71 1.35
C PRO A 144 -8.26 17.28 2.77
N LEU A 145 -7.40 16.46 3.39
CA LEU A 145 -7.53 15.97 4.75
C LEU A 145 -6.62 16.78 5.69
N ASP A 146 -6.73 18.10 5.61
CA ASP A 146 -5.90 19.05 6.34
C ASP A 146 -6.52 19.31 7.72
N GLY A 147 -5.89 18.77 8.78
CA GLY A 147 -6.30 18.99 10.16
C GLY A 147 -5.14 18.80 11.13
N ASP A 148 -5.25 19.37 12.33
CA ASP A 148 -4.23 19.23 13.38
C ASP A 148 -4.21 17.81 14.00
N GLU A 149 -5.32 17.10 13.88
CA GLU A 149 -5.48 15.72 14.32
C GLU A 149 -5.22 14.74 13.18
N PRO A 150 -4.76 13.50 13.46
CA PRO A 150 -4.65 12.47 12.44
C PRO A 150 -5.97 12.31 11.68
N ALA A 151 -5.91 12.37 10.35
CA ALA A 151 -7.11 12.22 9.53
C ALA A 151 -7.77 10.85 9.78
N ARG A 152 -9.10 10.81 9.84
CA ARG A 152 -9.88 9.60 10.09
C ARG A 152 -11.00 9.45 9.09
N ALA A 153 -11.28 8.19 8.73
CA ALA A 153 -12.32 7.85 7.78
C ALA A 153 -13.13 6.62 8.22
N GLY A 154 -14.43 6.65 7.97
CA GLY A 154 -15.30 5.48 8.05
C GLY A 154 -15.33 4.72 6.73
N LEU A 155 -15.56 3.42 6.79
CA LEU A 155 -15.77 2.55 5.62
C LEU A 155 -16.95 1.60 5.87
N SER A 156 -17.98 1.70 5.05
CA SER A 156 -19.17 0.84 5.10
C SER A 156 -19.20 -0.18 3.95
N SER A 157 -19.61 -1.41 4.25
CA SER A 157 -19.95 -2.41 3.24
C SER A 157 -21.10 -3.29 3.72
N PHE A 158 -22.21 -3.29 2.99
CA PHE A 158 -23.44 -3.97 3.38
C PHE A 158 -23.76 -5.09 2.38
N GLY A 159 -23.83 -6.32 2.89
CA GLY A 159 -24.12 -7.49 2.07
C GLY A 159 -25.61 -7.59 1.79
N ILE A 160 -25.96 -8.03 0.59
CA ILE A 160 -27.35 -8.22 0.16
C ILE A 160 -28.17 -9.16 1.08
N GLY A 161 -27.50 -10.10 1.76
CA GLY A 161 -28.12 -10.98 2.77
C GLY A 161 -28.37 -10.32 4.14
N GLY A 162 -27.97 -9.06 4.31
CA GLY A 162 -28.09 -8.28 5.54
C GLY A 162 -26.86 -8.34 6.46
N THR A 163 -25.76 -8.97 6.06
CA THR A 163 -24.51 -8.93 6.84
C THR A 163 -23.81 -7.61 6.60
N ASN A 164 -23.67 -6.80 7.64
CA ASN A 164 -23.09 -5.47 7.55
C ASN A 164 -21.69 -5.45 8.16
N ALA A 165 -20.82 -4.61 7.59
CA ALA A 165 -19.52 -4.29 8.15
C ALA A 165 -19.30 -2.77 8.13
N HIS A 166 -18.70 -2.26 9.20
CA HIS A 166 -18.18 -0.90 9.26
C HIS A 166 -16.80 -0.89 9.89
N ALA A 167 -15.88 -0.11 9.34
CA ALA A 167 -14.52 0.05 9.84
C ALA A 167 -14.18 1.52 10.05
N VAL A 168 -13.34 1.81 11.05
CA VAL A 168 -12.75 3.13 11.27
C VAL A 168 -11.26 3.05 10.99
N LEU A 169 -10.78 3.92 10.13
CA LEU A 169 -9.39 4.02 9.71
C LEU A 169 -8.81 5.37 10.14
N GLU A 170 -7.52 5.38 10.44
CA GLU A 170 -6.78 6.58 10.83
C GLU A 170 -5.47 6.66 10.04
N GLN A 171 -5.06 7.88 9.71
CA GLN A 171 -3.77 8.16 9.12
C GLN A 171 -2.64 7.59 9.97
N ALA A 172 -1.66 6.97 9.32
CA ALA A 172 -0.47 6.49 10.03
C ALA A 172 0.36 7.68 10.54
N PRO A 173 1.00 7.57 11.72
CA PRO A 173 1.85 8.64 12.23
C PRO A 173 3.02 8.89 11.27
N THR A 174 3.36 10.16 11.05
CA THR A 174 4.56 10.54 10.30
C THR A 174 5.80 10.15 11.10
N VAL A 175 6.47 9.09 10.70
CA VAL A 175 7.74 8.67 11.29
C VAL A 175 8.89 9.34 10.54
N LEU A 176 9.81 9.96 11.28
CA LEU A 176 11.07 10.42 10.69
C LEU A 176 11.85 9.21 10.21
N ARG A 177 12.04 9.11 8.89
CA ARG A 177 12.83 8.03 8.30
C ARG A 177 14.26 8.10 8.82
N SER A 178 14.79 6.96 9.29
CA SER A 178 16.22 6.85 9.58
C SER A 178 16.99 7.08 8.29
N ALA A 179 17.95 8.01 8.31
CA ALA A 179 18.87 8.18 7.20
C ALA A 179 19.65 6.86 7.02
N GLY A 180 19.61 6.31 5.80
CA GLY A 180 20.44 5.16 5.45
C GLY A 180 21.93 5.51 5.51
N ARG A 181 22.79 4.48 5.43
CA ARG A 181 24.24 4.70 5.40
C ARG A 181 24.64 5.54 4.18
N PRO A 182 25.51 6.55 4.34
CA PRO A 182 26.00 7.34 3.21
C PRO A 182 26.89 6.49 2.29
N GLY A 183 26.90 6.84 1.00
CA GLY A 183 27.72 6.19 -0.02
C GLY A 183 26.92 5.29 -0.97
N PRO A 184 27.62 4.64 -1.91
CA PRO A 184 26.98 3.83 -2.95
C PRO A 184 26.13 2.70 -2.34
N GLN A 185 25.00 2.40 -2.98
CA GLN A 185 24.10 1.31 -2.61
C GLN A 185 24.06 0.25 -3.70
N ALA A 186 24.00 -1.03 -3.29
CA ALA A 186 23.75 -2.15 -4.19
C ALA A 186 22.23 -2.39 -4.32
N VAL A 187 21.67 -1.99 -5.46
CA VAL A 187 20.27 -2.23 -5.82
C VAL A 187 20.17 -3.56 -6.55
N VAL A 188 19.47 -4.51 -5.93
CA VAL A 188 19.40 -5.89 -6.43
C VAL A 188 18.05 -6.17 -7.07
N LEU A 189 18.03 -6.85 -8.21
CA LEU A 189 16.81 -7.40 -8.81
C LEU A 189 17.02 -8.87 -9.12
N SER A 190 15.96 -9.66 -8.99
CA SER A 190 15.99 -11.04 -9.44
C SER A 190 14.65 -11.49 -9.97
N ALA A 191 14.69 -12.40 -10.94
CA ALA A 191 13.50 -13.00 -11.51
C ALA A 191 13.71 -14.47 -11.85
N ARG A 192 12.62 -15.15 -12.18
CA ARG A 192 12.67 -16.58 -12.53
C ARG A 192 13.47 -16.83 -13.81
N ASP A 193 13.42 -15.90 -14.75
CA ASP A 193 14.03 -15.97 -16.07
C ASP A 193 14.41 -14.56 -16.57
N GLY A 194 15.22 -14.50 -17.64
CA GLY A 194 15.82 -13.24 -18.11
C GLY A 194 14.78 -12.29 -18.72
N GLU A 195 13.70 -12.83 -19.28
CA GLU A 195 12.61 -12.03 -19.82
C GLU A 195 11.90 -11.27 -18.69
N ARG A 196 11.56 -11.97 -17.59
CA ARG A 196 10.96 -11.35 -16.40
C ARG A 196 11.91 -10.37 -15.72
N LEU A 197 13.22 -10.64 -15.71
CA LEU A 197 14.21 -9.71 -15.18
C LEU A 197 14.21 -8.39 -15.97
N GLY A 198 14.20 -8.48 -17.30
CA GLY A 198 14.11 -7.31 -18.17
C GLY A 198 12.81 -6.52 -18.01
N VAL A 199 11.66 -7.18 -17.78
CA VAL A 199 10.40 -6.49 -17.47
C VAL A 199 10.48 -5.78 -16.13
N LEU A 200 11.00 -6.44 -15.10
CA LEU A 200 11.13 -5.87 -13.76
C LEU A 200 12.05 -4.64 -13.75
N ALA A 201 13.17 -4.68 -14.48
CA ALA A 201 14.08 -3.55 -14.63
C ALA A 201 13.39 -2.35 -15.32
N ARG A 202 12.57 -2.58 -16.35
CA ARG A 202 11.77 -1.54 -17.01
C ARG A 202 10.71 -0.94 -16.09
N GLN A 203 9.98 -1.77 -15.35
CA GLN A 203 8.98 -1.29 -14.39
C GLN A 203 9.61 -0.46 -13.27
N LEU A 204 10.79 -0.86 -12.78
CA LEU A 204 11.51 -0.05 -11.81
C LEU A 204 11.94 1.29 -12.42
N LEU A 205 12.50 1.28 -13.63
CA LEU A 205 12.89 2.50 -14.35
C LEU A 205 11.72 3.48 -14.55
N GLU A 206 10.53 2.97 -14.89
CA GLU A 206 9.31 3.77 -15.04
C GLU A 206 8.79 4.33 -13.71
N PHE A 207 9.00 3.60 -12.61
CA PHE A 207 8.56 4.00 -11.26
C PHE A 207 9.46 5.07 -10.62
N LEU A 208 10.78 5.00 -10.85
CA LEU A 208 11.77 5.83 -10.14
C LEU A 208 11.58 7.35 -10.24
N PRO A 209 11.12 7.95 -11.35
CA PRO A 209 10.85 9.39 -11.39
C PRO A 209 9.86 9.85 -10.32
N GLY A 210 8.71 9.16 -10.19
CA GLY A 210 7.72 9.50 -9.16
C GLY A 210 8.23 9.23 -7.74
N TYR A 211 9.03 8.18 -7.55
CA TYR A 211 9.69 7.91 -6.27
C TYR A 211 10.64 9.03 -5.86
N ARG A 212 11.45 9.53 -6.80
CA ARG A 212 12.36 10.66 -6.57
C ARG A 212 11.60 11.94 -6.26
N ASP A 213 10.57 12.25 -7.03
CA ASP A 213 9.78 13.48 -6.85
C ASP A 213 9.01 13.47 -5.50
N ALA A 214 8.71 12.26 -4.98
CA ALA A 214 8.19 12.04 -3.62
C ALA A 214 9.30 11.98 -2.53
N HIS A 215 10.52 12.46 -2.82
CA HIS A 215 11.68 12.47 -1.93
C HIS A 215 12.08 11.08 -1.39
N GLY A 216 11.90 10.04 -2.20
CA GLY A 216 12.38 8.70 -1.89
C GLY A 216 13.91 8.61 -1.91
N ASP A 217 14.50 7.89 -0.96
CA ASP A 217 15.95 7.71 -0.85
C ASP A 217 16.42 6.36 -1.42
N LEU A 218 17.68 6.31 -1.85
CA LEU A 218 18.25 5.10 -2.47
C LEU A 218 18.46 3.96 -1.46
N ALA A 219 18.75 4.28 -0.19
CA ALA A 219 19.06 3.28 0.83
C ALA A 219 17.83 2.46 1.21
N SER A 220 16.68 3.10 1.41
CA SER A 220 15.39 2.44 1.65
C SER A 220 14.96 1.58 0.46
N LEU A 221 15.21 2.06 -0.77
CA LEU A 221 14.94 1.30 -1.99
C LEU A 221 15.83 0.04 -2.07
N ALA A 222 17.14 0.19 -1.88
CA ALA A 222 18.09 -0.92 -1.89
C ALA A 222 17.76 -1.92 -0.79
N TYR A 223 17.53 -1.46 0.44
CA TYR A 223 17.14 -2.30 1.57
C TYR A 223 15.88 -3.11 1.28
N THR A 224 14.84 -2.47 0.74
CA THR A 224 13.57 -3.13 0.38
C THR A 224 13.79 -4.27 -0.60
N LEU A 225 14.65 -4.08 -1.61
CA LEU A 225 14.93 -5.10 -2.61
C LEU A 225 15.85 -6.21 -2.08
N GLN A 226 16.78 -5.87 -1.19
CA GLN A 226 17.72 -6.81 -0.58
C GLN A 226 17.04 -7.77 0.42
N VAL A 227 16.21 -7.25 1.34
CA VAL A 227 15.60 -8.07 2.41
C VAL A 227 14.12 -8.36 2.19
N GLY A 228 13.44 -7.56 1.35
CA GLY A 228 12.01 -7.63 1.14
C GLY A 228 11.59 -8.36 -0.14
N ARG A 229 12.53 -8.97 -0.86
CA ARG A 229 12.26 -9.75 -2.09
C ARG A 229 13.00 -11.09 -2.02
N ARG A 230 12.35 -12.13 -2.55
CA ARG A 230 12.98 -13.43 -2.70
C ARG A 230 14.03 -13.38 -3.80
N ALA A 231 15.25 -13.82 -3.52
CA ALA A 231 16.28 -14.01 -4.54
C ALA A 231 15.92 -15.18 -5.48
N MET A 232 15.81 -14.91 -6.77
CA MET A 232 15.48 -15.88 -7.82
C MET A 232 16.71 -16.25 -8.67
N ALA A 233 16.49 -16.94 -9.79
CA ALA A 233 17.55 -17.55 -10.60
C ALA A 233 18.33 -16.51 -11.41
N GLU A 234 17.65 -15.65 -12.17
CA GLU A 234 18.31 -14.58 -12.93
C GLU A 234 18.43 -13.35 -12.05
N ARG A 235 19.64 -12.80 -11.95
CA ARG A 235 20.00 -11.77 -10.97
C ARG A 235 20.78 -10.65 -11.62
N VAL A 236 20.49 -9.42 -11.20
CA VAL A 236 21.27 -8.25 -11.58
C VAL A 236 21.46 -7.32 -10.37
N VAL A 237 22.63 -6.71 -10.26
CA VAL A 237 22.97 -5.71 -9.25
C VAL A 237 23.39 -4.42 -9.95
N PHE A 238 22.82 -3.31 -9.51
CA PHE A 238 23.22 -1.95 -9.89
C PHE A 238 23.88 -1.29 -8.70
N VAL A 239 25.06 -0.71 -8.89
CA VAL A 239 25.72 0.12 -7.86
C VAL A 239 25.53 1.58 -8.22
N ALA A 240 24.84 2.34 -7.37
CA ALA A 240 24.54 3.76 -7.59
C ALA A 240 24.74 4.58 -6.31
N ASN A 241 25.02 5.87 -6.46
CA ASN A 241 25.19 6.80 -5.31
C ASN A 241 23.87 7.44 -4.88
N ASP A 242 22.94 7.60 -5.81
CA ASP A 242 21.65 8.24 -5.62
C ASP A 242 20.61 7.70 -6.61
N VAL A 243 19.37 8.18 -6.49
CA VAL A 243 18.25 7.73 -7.32
C VAL A 243 18.46 8.12 -8.79
N ASP A 244 19.03 9.29 -9.08
CA ASP A 244 19.28 9.72 -10.46
C ASP A 244 20.35 8.87 -11.16
N GLY A 245 21.42 8.50 -10.44
CA GLY A 245 22.44 7.56 -10.89
C GLY A 245 21.88 6.17 -11.13
N LEU A 246 20.93 5.72 -10.31
CA LEU A 246 20.21 4.46 -10.56
C LEU A 246 19.34 4.56 -11.82
N ILE A 247 18.60 5.65 -12.01
CA ILE A 247 17.79 5.90 -13.23
C ILE A 247 18.67 5.84 -14.49
N ALA A 248 19.82 6.52 -14.47
CA ALA A 248 20.74 6.53 -15.60
C ALA A 248 21.26 5.11 -15.91
N THR A 249 21.67 4.37 -14.87
CA THR A 249 22.23 3.03 -15.00
C THR A 249 21.18 2.02 -15.49
N LEU A 250 19.94 2.08 -14.97
CA LEU A 250 18.84 1.24 -15.43
C LEU A 250 18.45 1.54 -16.88
N ARG A 251 18.44 2.82 -17.27
CA ARG A 251 18.16 3.22 -18.66
C ARG A 251 19.18 2.63 -19.63
N ASP A 252 20.47 2.67 -19.28
CA ASP A 252 21.53 2.07 -20.09
C ASP A 252 21.42 0.54 -20.14
N TYR A 253 21.13 -0.10 -19.00
CA TYR A 253 20.92 -1.55 -18.93
C TYR A 253 19.75 -2.01 -19.81
N VAL A 254 18.59 -1.35 -19.71
CA VAL A 254 17.41 -1.67 -20.52
C VAL A 254 17.69 -1.52 -22.01
N GLY A 255 18.51 -0.54 -22.41
CA GLY A 255 18.84 -0.30 -23.82
C GLY A 255 19.98 -1.15 -24.39
N ARG A 256 20.97 -1.53 -23.56
CA ARG A 256 22.26 -2.07 -24.05
C ARG A 256 22.79 -3.29 -23.27
N GLY A 257 22.09 -3.74 -22.24
CA GLY A 257 22.52 -4.81 -21.34
C GLY A 257 23.57 -4.37 -20.30
N ALA A 258 24.04 -5.31 -19.48
CA ALA A 258 24.97 -5.04 -18.38
C ALA A 258 26.34 -4.51 -18.84
N ARG A 259 26.80 -3.41 -18.24
CA ARG A 259 28.12 -2.78 -18.45
C ARG A 259 28.56 -2.04 -17.19
N GLY A 260 29.87 -1.86 -17.01
CA GLY A 260 30.42 -1.01 -15.95
C GLY A 260 30.01 -1.50 -14.56
N ALA A 261 29.26 -0.67 -13.82
CA ALA A 261 28.79 -0.94 -12.45
C ALA A 261 27.52 -1.81 -12.38
N VAL A 262 27.21 -2.55 -13.44
CA VAL A 262 26.10 -3.50 -13.52
C VAL A 262 26.64 -4.91 -13.59
N PHE A 263 26.24 -5.74 -12.65
CA PHE A 263 26.62 -7.14 -12.56
C PHE A 263 25.39 -7.98 -12.84
N GLU A 264 25.44 -8.87 -13.83
CA GLU A 264 24.33 -9.74 -14.20
C GLU A 264 24.82 -11.19 -14.25
N GLY A 265 23.98 -12.11 -13.81
CA GLY A 265 24.32 -13.52 -13.76
C GLY A 265 23.13 -14.40 -13.46
N THR A 266 23.32 -15.69 -13.72
CA THR A 266 22.35 -16.73 -13.38
C THR A 266 22.86 -17.50 -12.17
N ALA A 267 22.06 -17.56 -11.12
CA ALA A 267 22.33 -18.39 -9.96
C ALA A 267 22.32 -19.88 -10.35
N ARG A 268 23.51 -20.45 -10.57
CA ARG A 268 23.71 -21.84 -11.01
C ARG A 268 24.44 -22.64 -9.95
N ARG A 269 23.77 -23.11 -8.90
CA ARG A 269 24.34 -23.89 -7.76
C ARG A 269 25.89 -23.83 -7.63
N PRO A 270 26.53 -22.66 -7.52
CA PRO A 270 27.98 -22.59 -7.43
C PRO A 270 28.42 -22.50 -5.98
N GLU A 271 27.47 -22.49 -5.04
CA GLU A 271 27.75 -22.57 -3.61
C GLU A 271 28.63 -23.78 -3.35
N ASP A 272 28.31 -24.96 -3.89
CA ASP A 272 29.12 -26.17 -3.71
C ASP A 272 30.55 -26.03 -4.29
N MET A 273 30.72 -25.32 -5.42
CA MET A 273 32.05 -25.12 -6.04
C MET A 273 32.87 -24.04 -5.33
N LEU A 274 32.27 -22.93 -4.94
CA LEU A 274 32.94 -21.82 -4.25
C LEU A 274 33.20 -22.14 -2.78
N LEU A 275 32.27 -22.80 -2.09
CA LEU A 275 32.49 -23.30 -0.73
C LEU A 275 33.61 -24.34 -0.70
N GLY A 276 33.77 -25.14 -1.77
CA GLY A 276 34.89 -26.08 -1.92
C GLY A 276 36.28 -25.44 -2.00
N LEU A 277 36.38 -24.11 -2.16
CA LEU A 277 37.65 -23.36 -2.13
C LEU A 277 38.04 -22.90 -0.72
N PHE A 278 37.18 -23.07 0.29
CA PHE A 278 37.44 -22.64 1.66
C PHE A 278 37.61 -23.84 2.59
N ASP A 279 38.68 -23.83 3.39
CA ASP A 279 39.05 -24.96 4.25
C ASP A 279 38.15 -25.06 5.50
N ARG A 280 37.54 -23.95 5.93
CA ARG A 280 36.69 -23.90 7.13
C ARG A 280 35.26 -23.45 6.82
N PRO A 281 34.25 -24.11 7.42
CA PRO A 281 32.86 -23.65 7.37
C PRO A 281 32.75 -22.19 7.88
N GLY A 282 32.16 -21.32 7.08
CA GLY A 282 31.91 -19.92 7.46
C GLY A 282 33.00 -18.91 7.11
N GLU A 283 34.15 -19.31 6.55
CA GLU A 283 35.18 -18.36 6.10
C GLU A 283 34.66 -17.41 5.03
N LEU A 284 33.98 -17.93 4.01
CA LEU A 284 33.34 -17.11 2.97
C LEU A 284 32.33 -16.13 3.58
N ARG A 285 31.54 -16.58 4.56
CA ARG A 285 30.53 -15.75 5.23
C ARG A 285 31.17 -14.58 5.97
N ASN A 286 32.24 -14.83 6.73
CA ASN A 286 32.96 -13.77 7.45
C ASN A 286 33.64 -12.78 6.50
N LEU A 287 34.19 -13.27 5.38
CA LEU A 287 34.80 -12.43 4.36
C LEU A 287 33.75 -11.51 3.69
N VAL A 288 32.59 -12.07 3.31
CA VAL A 288 31.47 -11.32 2.75
C VAL A 288 30.92 -10.30 3.76
N ALA A 289 30.80 -10.66 5.04
CA ALA A 289 30.37 -9.73 6.09
C ALA A 289 31.32 -8.52 6.19
N GLY A 290 32.64 -8.76 6.17
CA GLY A 290 33.62 -7.67 6.16
C GLY A 290 33.53 -6.78 4.91
N TRP A 291 33.26 -7.36 3.73
CA TRP A 291 33.02 -6.58 2.50
C TRP A 291 31.72 -5.77 2.57
N LEU A 292 30.67 -6.32 3.18
CA LEU A 292 29.39 -5.62 3.36
C LEU A 292 29.58 -4.40 4.27
N GLU A 293 30.30 -4.54 5.38
CA GLU A 293 30.56 -3.43 6.30
C GLU A 293 31.28 -2.25 5.62
N ARG A 294 32.17 -2.56 4.67
CA ARG A 294 32.97 -1.56 3.94
C ARG A 294 32.35 -1.09 2.62
N GLY A 295 31.20 -1.66 2.22
CA GLY A 295 30.54 -1.31 0.95
C GLY A 295 31.34 -1.72 -0.30
N GLU A 296 32.08 -2.83 -0.24
CA GLU A 296 32.87 -3.37 -1.37
C GLU A 296 31.97 -4.11 -2.38
N TRP A 297 31.08 -3.35 -3.03
CA TRP A 297 30.04 -3.90 -3.92
C TRP A 297 30.59 -4.61 -5.16
N ASP A 298 31.76 -4.21 -5.64
CA ASP A 298 32.50 -4.84 -6.74
C ASP A 298 32.88 -6.30 -6.45
N ARG A 299 33.03 -6.65 -5.16
CA ARG A 299 33.31 -8.03 -4.72
C ARG A 299 32.04 -8.81 -4.40
N ILE A 300 31.05 -8.14 -3.80
CA ILE A 300 29.80 -8.78 -3.35
C ILE A 300 28.87 -9.07 -4.53
N ALA A 301 28.72 -8.13 -5.46
CA ALA A 301 27.77 -8.25 -6.56
C ALA A 301 28.04 -9.47 -7.46
N PRO A 302 29.28 -9.77 -7.89
CA PRO A 302 29.58 -11.00 -8.64
C PRO A 302 29.19 -12.28 -7.90
N LEU A 303 29.41 -12.36 -6.59
CA LEU A 303 29.04 -13.53 -5.80
C LEU A 303 27.53 -13.71 -5.74
N TRP A 304 26.80 -12.64 -5.44
CA TRP A 304 25.35 -12.69 -5.33
C TRP A 304 24.67 -13.05 -6.65
N VAL A 305 25.09 -12.46 -7.78
CA VAL A 305 24.47 -12.78 -9.08
C VAL A 305 24.72 -14.22 -9.52
N ASN A 306 25.83 -14.82 -9.07
CA ASN A 306 26.12 -16.22 -9.32
C ASN A 306 25.43 -17.17 -8.32
N GLY A 307 24.78 -16.68 -7.28
CA GLY A 307 23.92 -17.49 -6.41
C GLY A 307 24.42 -17.70 -4.99
N VAL A 308 25.53 -17.09 -4.60
CA VAL A 308 25.95 -17.07 -3.19
C VAL A 308 24.92 -16.29 -2.37
N ASP A 309 24.51 -16.84 -1.23
CA ASP A 309 23.60 -16.15 -0.32
C ASP A 309 24.30 -15.03 0.43
N VAL A 310 23.65 -13.88 0.55
CA VAL A 310 24.21 -12.67 1.17
C VAL A 310 23.28 -12.24 2.28
N GLU A 311 23.83 -12.16 3.49
CA GLU A 311 23.10 -11.73 4.68
C GLU A 311 22.98 -10.21 4.75
N TRP A 312 22.10 -9.66 3.91
CA TRP A 312 21.90 -8.22 3.78
C TRP A 312 21.56 -7.52 5.10
N HIS A 313 20.91 -8.21 6.04
CA HIS A 313 20.57 -7.65 7.35
C HIS A 313 21.82 -7.23 8.16
N VAL A 314 22.96 -7.93 8.00
CA VAL A 314 24.22 -7.60 8.67
C VAL A 314 24.75 -6.24 8.21
N HIS A 315 24.57 -5.90 6.93
CA HIS A 315 25.04 -4.64 6.36
C HIS A 315 24.35 -3.41 6.98
N HIS A 316 23.05 -3.52 7.24
CA HIS A 316 22.25 -2.39 7.73
C HIS A 316 22.34 -2.17 9.25
N GLY A 317 22.80 -3.17 10.00
CA GLY A 317 23.00 -3.07 11.44
C GLY A 317 21.68 -2.93 12.23
N PRO A 318 21.72 -2.37 13.45
CA PRO A 318 20.57 -2.36 14.37
C PRO A 318 19.47 -1.37 13.98
N ASN A 319 19.80 -0.35 13.18
CA ASN A 319 18.87 0.70 12.74
C ASN A 319 18.81 0.73 11.21
N PRO A 320 18.17 -0.28 10.57
CA PRO A 320 18.10 -0.34 9.13
C PRO A 320 17.20 0.76 8.55
N PRO A 321 17.36 1.11 7.26
CA PRO A 321 16.38 1.90 6.53
C PRO A 321 14.97 1.28 6.62
N GLU A 322 13.93 2.07 6.35
CA GLU A 322 12.57 1.52 6.28
C GLU A 322 12.32 0.85 4.94
N ARG A 323 11.50 -0.20 4.94
CA ARG A 323 11.00 -0.77 3.68
C ARG A 323 10.03 0.22 3.04
N VAL A 324 10.08 0.37 1.73
CA VAL A 324 9.22 1.26 0.94
C VAL A 324 8.37 0.47 -0.05
N SER A 325 7.27 1.07 -0.53
CA SER A 325 6.49 0.49 -1.61
C SER A 325 7.27 0.58 -2.93
N LEU A 326 7.42 -0.54 -3.62
CA LEU A 326 8.11 -0.67 -4.90
C LEU A 326 7.30 -1.62 -5.80
N PRO A 327 7.44 -1.54 -7.14
CA PRO A 327 6.83 -2.48 -8.05
C PRO A 327 7.01 -3.94 -7.62
N THR A 328 5.93 -4.72 -7.76
CA THR A 328 5.92 -6.15 -7.43
C THR A 328 6.36 -7.00 -8.62
N TYR A 329 6.45 -8.32 -8.41
CA TYR A 329 6.91 -9.25 -9.46
C TYR A 329 5.99 -9.22 -10.70
N PRO A 330 6.54 -9.04 -11.92
CA PRO A 330 5.76 -9.03 -13.15
C PRO A 330 5.43 -10.45 -13.61
N PHE A 331 4.32 -11.02 -13.15
CA PHE A 331 3.86 -12.34 -13.59
C PHE A 331 3.73 -12.42 -15.12
N ALA A 332 4.03 -13.60 -15.67
CA ALA A 332 3.88 -13.84 -17.10
C ALA A 332 2.39 -13.81 -17.48
N ALA A 333 2.04 -12.99 -18.47
CA ALA A 333 0.68 -12.87 -19.00
C ALA A 333 0.35 -14.04 -19.94
N LYS A 334 0.30 -15.25 -19.39
CA LYS A 334 -0.08 -16.46 -20.12
C LYS A 334 -1.59 -16.63 -20.04
N HIS A 335 -2.20 -16.87 -21.20
CA HIS A 335 -3.64 -17.11 -21.28
C HIS A 335 -3.96 -18.56 -20.88
N TYR A 336 -4.76 -18.70 -19.84
CA TYR A 336 -5.35 -19.96 -19.41
C TYR A 336 -6.84 -19.71 -19.23
N TRP A 337 -7.69 -20.54 -19.85
CA TRP A 337 -9.14 -20.46 -19.76
C TRP A 337 -9.71 -21.84 -19.45
#